data_AF-A0A2H0YER4-F1
#
_entry.id   AF-A0A2H0YER4-F1
#
_cell.length_a   1.000
_cell.length_b   1.000
_cell.length_c   1.000
_cell.angle_alpha   90.00
_cell.angle_beta   90.00
_cell.angle_gamma   90.00
#
_symmetry.space_group_name_H-M   'P 1'
#
loop_
_entity.id
_entity.type
_entity.pdbx_description
1 polymer ?
#
loop_
_entity_poly.entity_id
_entity_poly.type
_entity_poly.pdbx_seq_one_letter_code
_entity_poly.pdbx_strand_id
1 'polypeptide(L)'
;LLDSKRKVIKEKTFVLRRTIMWRPFIIDLWDTRLQRDEPRKYAFEFRTDSNPPPSFLKINVTYHLLDEKRRARIGYQNKEPIAYKLYERDLEIR
;
A
#
# COMPACT_ATOMS: atom_id res chain seq x y z
N LEU A 1 -0.14 10.45 -6.44
CA LEU A 1 -0.51 11.58 -7.32
C LEU A 1 0.72 12.42 -7.54
N LEU A 2 1.08 12.67 -8.80
CA LEU A 2 2.31 13.35 -9.19
C LEU A 2 2.01 14.60 -10.03
N ASP A 3 2.92 15.56 -9.99
CA ASP A 3 2.93 16.73 -10.88
C ASP A 3 3.58 16.41 -12.24
N SER A 4 3.64 17.41 -13.12
CA SER A 4 4.25 17.29 -14.45
C SER A 4 5.75 16.95 -14.41
N LYS A 5 6.44 17.26 -13.30
CA LYS A 5 7.85 16.93 -13.05
C LYS A 5 8.01 15.57 -12.35
N ARG A 6 6.94 14.77 -12.24
CA ARG A 6 6.86 13.49 -11.54
C ARG A 6 7.15 13.57 -10.03
N LYS A 7 7.00 14.75 -9.42
CA LYS A 7 7.12 14.92 -7.98
C LYS A 7 5.81 14.56 -7.30
N VAL A 8 5.88 13.94 -6.12
CA VAL A 8 4.71 13.56 -5.33
C VAL A 8 3.98 14.82 -4.83
N ILE A 9 2.72 14.96 -5.22
CA ILE A 9 1.79 15.98 -4.70
C ILE A 9 1.03 15.41 -3.50
N LYS A 10 0.53 14.18 -3.65
CA LYS A 10 -0.30 13.50 -2.64
C LYS A 10 -0.10 12.00 -2.73
N GLU A 11 0.01 11.36 -1.57
CA GLU A 11 0.10 9.91 -1.43
C GLU A 11 -1.10 9.40 -0.63
N LYS A 12 -1.62 8.23 -1.00
CA LYS A 12 -2.66 7.52 -0.26
C LYS A 12 -2.32 6.04 -0.28
N THR A 13 -2.22 5.45 0.90
CA THR A 13 -1.82 4.05 1.07
C THR A 13 -2.96 3.25 1.66
N PHE A 14 -3.22 2.08 1.09
CA PHE A 14 -4.17 1.11 1.61
C PHE A 14 -3.41 -0.16 2.00
N VAL A 15 -3.74 -0.74 3.16
CA VAL A 15 -3.06 -1.92 3.68
C VAL A 15 -4.07 -3.05 3.87
N LEU A 16 -3.75 -4.19 3.27
CA LEU A 16 -4.50 -5.44 3.43
C LEU A 16 -3.69 -6.36 4.34
N ARG A 17 -4.27 -6.77 5.48
CA ARG A 17 -3.56 -7.58 6.47
C ARG A 17 -4.50 -8.40 7.34
N ARG A 18 -4.01 -9.54 7.80
CA ARG A 18 -4.57 -10.29 8.93
C ARG A 18 -3.77 -9.98 10.18
N THR A 19 -4.46 -9.65 11.27
CA THR A 19 -3.84 -9.42 12.56
C THR A 19 -4.31 -10.49 13.54
N ILE A 20 -3.33 -11.18 14.12
CA ILE A 20 -3.52 -12.31 15.01
C ILE A 20 -2.80 -11.98 16.32
N MET A 21 -3.47 -12.19 17.45
CA MET A 21 -2.82 -12.25 18.74
C MET A 21 -2.34 -13.69 18.97
N TRP A 22 -1.04 -13.84 19.21
CA TRP A 22 -0.42 -15.13 19.47
C TRP A 22 0.12 -15.15 20.91
N ARG A 23 -0.49 -16.01 21.75
CA ARG A 23 -0.21 -16.34 23.17
C ARG A 23 -1.17 -15.69 24.19
N PRO A 24 -1.70 -16.47 25.17
CA PRO A 24 -1.61 -17.93 25.29
C PRO A 24 -2.46 -18.68 24.24
N PHE A 25 -3.39 -18.00 23.56
CA PHE A 25 -4.22 -18.54 22.49
C PHE A 25 -3.95 -17.86 21.15
N ILE A 26 -4.47 -18.45 20.08
CA ILE A 26 -4.44 -17.90 18.73
C ILE A 26 -5.78 -17.23 18.49
N ILE A 27 -5.81 -15.90 18.50
CA ILE A 27 -7.05 -15.14 18.32
C ILE A 27 -6.91 -14.26 17.09
N ASP A 28 -7.83 -14.44 16.14
CA ASP A 28 -7.98 -13.54 15.00
C ASP A 28 -8.63 -12.23 15.47
N LEU A 29 -7.88 -11.14 15.37
CA LEU A 29 -8.38 -9.83 15.78
C LEU A 29 -9.11 -9.14 14.63
N TRP A 30 -8.50 -9.09 13.45
CA TRP A 30 -9.15 -8.60 12.23
C TRP A 30 -8.43 -9.12 10.99
N ASP A 31 -9.18 -9.31 9.90
CA ASP A 31 -8.65 -9.67 8.60
C ASP A 31 -9.22 -8.75 7.52
N THR A 32 -8.35 -7.95 6.91
CA THR A 32 -8.70 -7.05 5.81
C THR A 32 -8.20 -7.57 4.46
N ARG A 33 -7.65 -8.78 4.38
CA ARG A 33 -7.17 -9.36 3.11
C ARG A 33 -8.29 -9.47 2.08
N LEU A 34 -7.89 -9.61 0.81
CA LEU A 34 -8.84 -9.92 -0.25
C LEU A 34 -9.48 -11.28 0.03
N GLN A 35 -10.81 -11.31 0.07
CA GLN A 35 -11.53 -12.57 0.09
C GLN A 35 -11.42 -13.24 -1.28
N ARG A 36 -11.53 -14.57 -1.28
CA ARG A 36 -11.50 -15.34 -2.51
C ARG A 36 -12.65 -14.88 -3.41
N ASP A 37 -12.34 -14.64 -4.68
CA ASP A 37 -13.30 -14.23 -5.71
C ASP A 37 -14.03 -12.90 -5.42
N GLU A 38 -13.53 -12.10 -4.47
CA GLU A 38 -14.10 -10.80 -4.10
C GLU A 38 -13.13 -9.65 -4.42
N PRO A 39 -13.24 -9.03 -5.62
CA PRO A 39 -12.35 -7.94 -6.00
C PRO A 39 -12.62 -6.69 -5.16
N ARG A 40 -11.56 -6.01 -4.72
CA ARG A 40 -11.66 -4.73 -4.01
C ARG A 40 -11.43 -3.55 -4.95
N LYS A 41 -12.35 -2.59 -4.92
CA LYS A 41 -12.25 -1.35 -5.70
C LYS A 41 -11.67 -0.23 -4.83
N TYR A 42 -10.80 0.58 -5.43
CA TYR A 42 -10.22 1.76 -4.79
C TYR A 42 -10.53 2.99 -5.63
N ALA A 43 -11.14 4.00 -5.01
CA ALA A 43 -11.39 5.29 -5.61
C ALA A 43 -10.36 6.31 -5.16
N PHE A 44 -9.87 7.10 -6.12
CA PHE A 44 -8.90 8.16 -5.90
C PHE A 44 -9.53 9.49 -6.33
N GLU A 45 -9.68 10.40 -5.38
CA GLU A 45 -10.27 11.72 -5.60
C GLU A 45 -9.21 12.80 -5.39
N PHE A 46 -9.13 13.72 -6.33
CA PHE A 46 -8.23 14.86 -6.32
C PHE A 46 -8.83 15.98 -7.17
N ARG A 47 -8.50 17.23 -6.82
CA ARG A 47 -8.93 18.38 -7.61
C ARG A 47 -7.90 18.64 -8.70
N THR A 48 -8.36 18.94 -9.91
CA THR A 48 -7.50 19.25 -11.06
C THR A 48 -6.91 20.66 -11.00
N ASP A 49 -7.51 21.54 -10.20
CA ASP A 49 -7.11 22.94 -10.00
C ASP A 49 -6.10 23.13 -8.85
N SER A 50 -5.44 22.07 -8.36
CA SER A 50 -4.42 22.21 -7.32
C SER A 50 -3.16 22.89 -7.84
N ASN A 51 -2.36 23.50 -6.95
CA ASN A 51 -1.05 24.03 -7.27
C ASN A 51 0.05 23.27 -6.48
N PRO A 52 0.91 22.46 -7.11
CA PRO A 52 0.99 22.20 -8.55
C PRO A 52 -0.20 21.35 -9.07
N PRO A 53 -0.53 21.44 -10.36
CA PRO A 53 -1.60 20.66 -10.96
C PRO A 53 -1.19 19.17 -11.03
N PRO A 54 -2.13 18.24 -10.82
CA PRO A 54 -1.85 16.82 -10.97
C PRO A 54 -1.71 16.47 -12.44
N SER A 55 -0.70 15.66 -12.77
CA SER A 55 -0.46 15.19 -14.14
C SER A 55 -0.41 13.67 -14.25
N PHE A 56 -0.03 12.96 -13.17
CA PHE A 56 0.01 11.49 -13.19
C PHE A 56 -0.56 10.86 -11.92
N LEU A 57 -1.33 9.79 -12.09
CA LEU A 57 -1.70 8.86 -11.03
C LEU A 57 -0.80 7.62 -11.11
N LYS A 58 0.18 7.56 -10.20
CA LYS A 58 1.02 6.38 -9.97
C LYS A 58 0.36 5.43 -8.97
N ILE A 59 0.18 4.18 -9.38
CA ILE A 59 -0.41 3.10 -8.58
C ILE A 59 0.65 2.00 -8.42
N ASN A 60 0.96 1.66 -7.18
CA ASN A 60 1.85 0.54 -6.85
C ASN A 60 1.11 -0.45 -5.95
N VAL A 61 1.26 -1.74 -6.22
CA VAL A 61 0.83 -2.82 -5.33
C VAL A 61 2.06 -3.62 -4.93
N THR A 62 2.28 -3.71 -3.62
CA THR A 62 3.42 -4.40 -3.03
C THR A 62 2.92 -5.46 -2.06
N TYR A 63 3.45 -6.67 -2.18
CA TYR A 63 3.24 -7.74 -1.22
C TYR A 63 4.34 -7.71 -0.16
N HIS A 64 3.94 -7.73 1.10
CA HIS A 64 4.86 -7.74 2.22
C HIS A 64 4.79 -9.08 2.96
N LEU A 65 5.94 -9.72 3.15
CA LEU A 65 6.07 -10.92 3.99
C LEU A 65 5.98 -10.58 5.48
N LEU A 66 6.39 -9.37 5.85
CA LEU A 66 6.42 -8.90 7.22
C LEU A 66 6.10 -7.40 7.26
N ASP A 67 5.28 -7.00 8.24
CA ASP A 67 5.02 -5.59 8.50
C ASP A 67 6.29 -4.87 8.97
N GLU A 68 6.56 -3.71 8.40
CA GLU A 68 7.80 -2.95 8.65
C GLU A 68 7.95 -2.52 10.11
N LYS A 69 6.86 -2.13 10.79
CA LYS A 69 6.93 -1.76 12.21
C LYS A 69 7.27 -2.97 13.06
N ARG A 70 6.72 -4.14 12.70
CA ARG A 70 7.07 -5.40 13.38
C ARG A 70 8.51 -5.81 13.14
N ARG A 71 9.00 -5.75 11.89
CA ARG A 71 10.41 -6.05 11.56
C ARG A 71 11.36 -5.23 12.43
N ALA A 72 11.14 -3.91 12.49
CA ALA A 72 11.95 -3.00 13.30
C ALA A 72 11.89 -3.37 14.79
N ARG A 73 10.69 -3.65 15.33
CA ARG A 73 10.51 -4.02 16.74
C ARG A 73 11.23 -5.30 17.14
N ILE A 74 11.27 -6.31 16.28
CA ILE A 74 11.92 -7.60 16.57
C ILE A 74 13.40 -7.63 16.15
N GLY A 75 13.92 -6.52 15.61
CA GLY A 75 15.32 -6.43 15.16
C GLY A 75 15.65 -7.38 14.01
N TYR A 76 14.68 -7.73 13.16
CA TYR A 76 14.91 -8.70 12.09
C TYR A 76 15.77 -8.09 10.97
N GLN A 77 16.99 -8.59 10.83
CA GLN A 77 17.98 -8.18 9.82
C GLN A 77 17.87 -9.06 8.58
N ASN A 78 16.87 -8.79 7.75
CA ASN A 78 16.65 -9.54 6.51
C ASN A 78 17.81 -9.29 5.51
N LYS A 79 18.36 -10.36 4.93
CA LYS A 79 19.34 -10.29 3.83
C LYS A 79 18.66 -10.14 2.46
N GLU A 80 17.44 -10.64 2.36
CA GLU A 80 16.60 -10.55 1.16
C GLU A 80 15.44 -9.57 1.38
N PRO A 81 14.84 -9.02 0.32
CA PRO A 81 13.69 -8.14 0.43
C PRO A 81 12.51 -8.83 1.15
N ILE A 82 11.78 -8.07 1.96
CA ILE A 82 10.51 -8.52 2.57
C ILE A 82 9.30 -7.86 1.90
N ALA A 83 9.54 -7.01 0.90
CA ALA A 83 8.56 -6.25 0.15
C ALA A 83 8.78 -6.49 -1.36
N TYR A 84 7.77 -7.01 -2.04
CA TYR A 84 7.83 -7.42 -3.43
C TYR A 84 6.79 -6.65 -4.23
N LYS A 85 7.25 -5.87 -5.22
CA LYS A 85 6.35 -5.15 -6.13
C LYS A 85 5.63 -6.16 -7.02
N LEU A 86 4.30 -6.19 -6.96
CA LEU A 86 3.46 -7.06 -7.78
C LEU A 86 2.91 -6.33 -9.01
N TYR A 87 2.65 -5.04 -8.87
CA TYR A 87 2.03 -4.24 -9.91
C TYR A 87 2.49 -2.79 -9.82
N GLU A 88 2.71 -2.18 -10.97
CA GLU A 88 2.94 -0.75 -11.12
C GLU A 88 2.21 -0.27 -12.36
N ARG A 89 1.49 0.84 -12.24
CA ARG A 89 0.86 1.52 -13.35
C ARG A 89 0.91 3.01 -13.14
N ASP A 90 1.38 3.71 -14.16
CA ASP A 90 1.30 5.17 -14.24
C ASP A 90 0.19 5.53 -15.24
N LEU A 91 -0.76 6.34 -14.78
CA LEU A 91 -1.86 6.86 -15.59
C LEU A 91 -1.68 8.37 -15.75
N GLU A 92 -1.75 8.86 -16.98
CA GLU A 92 -1.80 10.29 -17.25
C GLU A 92 -3.20 10.83 -16.90
N ILE A 93 -3.22 11.94 -16.17
CA ILE A 93 -4.44 12.68 -15.82
C ILE A 93 -4.45 13.87 -16.78
N ARG A 94 -5.34 13.82 -17.78
CA ARG A 94 -5.57 14.94 -18.70
C ARG A 94 -6.38 16.04 -18.03
#